data_AF-A0A3A0DRX1-F1
#
_entry.id   AF-A0A3A0DRX1-F1
#
_cell.length_a   1.000
_cell.length_b   1.000
_cell.length_c   1.000
_cell.angle_alpha   90.00
_cell.angle_beta   90.00
_cell.angle_gamma   90.00
#
_symmetry.space_group_name_H-M   'P 1'
#
loop_
_entity.id
_entity.type
_entity.pdbx_description
1 polymer ?
#
loop_
_entity_poly.entity_id
_entity_poly.type
_entity_poly.pdbx_seq_one_letter_code
_entity_poly.pdbx_strand_id
1 'polypeptide(L)'
;MNEEDKLLKILEIETNRVNHLDTILFNIKIWTTTLVVALIGFVFQKKPEEGSPLLLLAIGATTVLSFVDIYFRKIQLRHVGDAIEIRRYLKSIGNAEIWDKLWAKEPPVRGPFRQRLIDHGYTIGVYGILLLTLIIIWLVNP
;
A
#
# COMPACT_ATOMS: atom_id res chain seq x y z
N MET A 1 -0.27 -17.48 31.33
CA MET A 1 -0.64 -16.41 30.38
C MET A 1 -2.07 -16.67 29.99
N ASN A 2 -2.99 -15.76 30.36
CA ASN A 2 -4.42 -15.93 30.14
C ASN A 2 -4.71 -15.91 28.62
N GLU A 3 -5.82 -16.50 28.18
CA GLU A 3 -6.17 -16.54 26.75
C GLU A 3 -6.32 -15.12 26.16
N GLU A 4 -6.84 -14.19 26.97
CA GLU A 4 -6.97 -12.76 26.68
C GLU A 4 -5.60 -12.10 26.45
N ASP A 5 -4.59 -12.41 27.27
CA ASP A 5 -3.24 -11.88 27.12
C ASP A 5 -2.58 -12.35 25.81
N LYS A 6 -2.83 -13.62 25.43
CA LYS A 6 -2.37 -14.17 24.15
C LYS A 6 -2.99 -13.40 22.99
N LEU A 7 -4.31 -13.20 23.02
CA LEU A 7 -5.04 -12.48 21.97
C LEU A 7 -4.65 -11.00 21.88
N LEU A 8 -4.43 -10.33 23.01
CA LEU A 8 -3.91 -8.95 23.04
C LEU A 8 -2.51 -8.84 22.44
N LYS A 9 -1.66 -9.84 22.65
CA LYS A 9 -0.32 -9.89 22.04
C LYS A 9 -0.40 -10.17 20.55
N ILE A 10 -1.29 -11.05 20.10
CA ILE A 10 -1.52 -11.28 18.66
C ILE A 10 -2.06 -10.01 18.00
N LEU A 11 -3.04 -9.34 18.61
CA LEU A 11 -3.58 -8.08 18.10
C LEU A 11 -2.49 -7.00 17.94
N GLU A 12 -1.57 -6.91 18.89
CA GLU A 12 -0.43 -5.99 18.81
C GLU A 12 0.51 -6.35 17.66
N ILE A 13 0.84 -7.63 17.49
CA ILE A 13 1.67 -8.12 16.39
C ILE A 13 1.02 -7.80 15.04
N GLU A 14 -0.28 -8.09 14.89
CA GLU A 14 -1.04 -7.82 13.67
C GLU A 14 -1.12 -6.32 13.36
N THR A 15 -1.36 -5.49 14.38
CA THR A 15 -1.36 -4.03 14.22
C THR A 15 0.00 -3.51 13.78
N ASN A 16 1.09 -4.02 14.36
CA ASN A 16 2.44 -3.63 13.98
C ASN A 16 2.79 -4.09 12.55
N ARG A 17 2.36 -5.30 12.15
CA ARG A 17 2.52 -5.80 10.77
C ARG A 17 1.82 -4.88 9.77
N VAL A 18 0.59 -4.46 10.06
CA VAL A 18 -0.15 -3.53 9.19
C VAL A 18 0.58 -2.20 9.04
N ASN A 19 1.10 -1.63 10.14
CA ASN A 19 1.84 -0.36 10.10
C ASN A 19 3.16 -0.48 9.33
N HIS A 20 3.90 -1.58 9.51
CA HIS A 20 5.10 -1.86 8.72
C HIS A 20 4.77 -2.00 7.22
N LEU A 21 3.69 -2.72 6.88
CA LEU A 21 3.24 -2.86 5.49
C LEU A 21 2.83 -1.52 4.88
N ASP A 22 2.14 -0.65 5.62
CA ASP A 22 1.81 0.71 5.17
C ASP A 22 3.07 1.51 4.83
N THR A 23 4.10 1.41 5.66
CA THR A 23 5.38 2.09 5.44
C THR A 23 6.10 1.56 4.21
N ILE A 24 6.10 0.24 4.00
CA ILE A 24 6.70 -0.39 2.82
C ILE A 24 5.97 0.06 1.54
N LEU A 25 4.63 0.00 1.53
CA LEU A 25 3.80 0.43 0.39
C LEU A 25 4.03 1.92 0.07
N PHE A 26 4.11 2.76 1.09
CA PHE A 26 4.41 4.18 0.92
C PHE A 26 5.79 4.41 0.27
N ASN A 27 6.81 3.72 0.77
CA ASN A 27 8.16 3.80 0.20
C ASN A 27 8.20 3.31 -1.25
N ILE A 28 7.56 2.19 -1.57
CA ILE A 28 7.47 1.68 -2.95
C ILE A 28 6.88 2.75 -3.86
N LYS A 29 5.79 3.42 -3.45
CA LYS A 29 5.15 4.47 -4.25
C LYS A 29 6.05 5.68 -4.46
N ILE A 30 6.74 6.16 -3.42
CA ILE A 30 7.70 7.26 -3.54
C ILE A 30 8.80 6.89 -4.53
N TRP A 31 9.46 5.75 -4.32
CA TRP A 31 10.56 5.33 -5.18
C TRP A 31 10.11 5.11 -6.63
N THR A 32 8.92 4.55 -6.83
CA THR A 32 8.35 4.39 -8.18
C THR A 32 8.13 5.74 -8.84
N THR A 33 7.48 6.68 -8.13
CA THR A 33 7.17 8.01 -8.66
C THR A 33 8.45 8.76 -9.00
N THR A 34 9.43 8.77 -8.09
CA THR A 34 10.73 9.42 -8.30
C THR A 34 11.46 8.83 -9.52
N LEU A 35 11.47 7.50 -9.65
CA LEU A 35 12.12 6.83 -10.77
C LEU A 35 11.44 7.16 -12.11
N VAL A 36 10.11 7.14 -12.15
CA VAL A 36 9.34 7.51 -13.35
C VAL A 36 9.59 8.97 -13.74
N VAL A 37 9.52 9.90 -12.79
CA VAL A 37 9.77 11.33 -13.06
C VAL A 37 11.20 11.55 -13.55
N ALA A 38 12.20 10.88 -12.94
CA ALA A 38 13.58 10.96 -13.38
C ALA A 38 13.76 10.44 -14.81
N LEU A 39 13.16 9.28 -15.13
CA LEU A 39 13.22 8.70 -16.48
C LEU A 39 12.56 9.59 -17.52
N ILE A 40 11.41 10.18 -17.21
CA ILE A 40 10.76 11.17 -18.07
C ILE A 40 11.71 12.34 -18.33
N GLY A 41 12.38 12.87 -17.30
CA GLY A 41 13.38 13.92 -17.45
C GLY A 41 14.53 13.53 -18.38
N PHE A 42 15.06 12.30 -18.26
CA PHE A 42 16.11 11.79 -19.13
C PHE A 42 15.66 11.62 -20.58
N VAL A 43 14.42 11.17 -20.80
CA VAL A 43 13.84 11.00 -22.14
C VAL A 43 13.79 12.34 -22.88
N PHE A 44 13.38 13.42 -22.21
CA PHE A 44 13.37 14.76 -22.82
C PHE A 44 14.77 15.34 -23.09
N GLN A 45 15.82 14.85 -22.42
CA GLN A 45 17.20 15.30 -22.65
C GLN A 45 17.92 14.51 -23.76
N LYS A 46 17.44 13.31 -24.08
CA LYS A 46 18.09 12.40 -25.04
C LYS A 46 17.45 12.50 -26.42
N LYS A 47 18.18 12.04 -27.45
CA LYS A 47 17.61 11.87 -28.79
C LYS A 47 16.50 10.79 -28.74
N PRO A 48 15.46 10.88 -29.58
CA PRO A 48 14.32 9.95 -29.56
C PRO A 48 14.73 8.47 -29.58
N GLU A 49 15.75 8.15 -30.40
CA GLU A 49 16.30 6.81 -30.59
C GLU A 49 16.87 6.18 -29.29
N GLU A 50 17.40 7.00 -28.37
CA GLU A 50 17.91 6.56 -27.06
C GLU A 50 16.83 6.65 -25.95
N GLY A 51 15.81 7.50 -26.14
CA GLY A 51 14.73 7.72 -25.18
C GLY A 51 13.66 6.63 -25.20
N SER A 52 13.34 6.07 -26.38
CA SER A 52 12.30 5.05 -26.55
C SER A 52 12.54 3.77 -25.73
N PRO A 53 13.77 3.20 -25.67
CA PRO A 53 14.06 2.05 -24.80
C PRO A 53 13.92 2.36 -23.30
N LEU A 54 14.28 3.59 -22.87
CA LEU A 54 14.16 4.02 -21.48
C LEU A 54 12.68 4.18 -21.07
N LEU A 55 11.82 4.66 -21.97
CA LEU A 55 10.37 4.72 -21.74
C LEU A 55 9.78 3.32 -21.59
N LEU A 56 10.15 2.37 -22.45
CA LEU A 56 9.68 0.99 -22.35
C LEU A 56 10.12 0.34 -21.03
N LEU A 57 11.35 0.57 -20.60
CA LEU A 57 11.82 0.16 -19.27
C LEU A 57 11.02 0.80 -18.14
N ALA A 58 10.70 2.09 -18.23
CA ALA A 58 9.87 2.79 -17.26
C ALA A 58 8.46 2.20 -17.17
N ILE A 59 7.83 1.92 -18.31
CA ILE A 59 6.50 1.30 -18.39
C ILE A 59 6.54 -0.11 -17.77
N GLY A 60 7.53 -0.92 -18.15
CA GLY A 60 7.72 -2.25 -17.60
C GLY A 60 7.92 -2.24 -16.08
N ALA A 61 8.82 -1.38 -15.58
CA ALA A 61 9.08 -1.24 -14.16
C ALA A 61 7.83 -0.76 -13.39
N THR A 62 7.13 0.25 -13.91
CA THR A 62 5.89 0.76 -13.29
C THR A 62 4.81 -0.32 -13.21
N THR A 63 4.69 -1.13 -14.27
CA THR A 63 3.74 -2.25 -14.32
C THR A 63 4.08 -3.30 -13.25
N VAL A 64 5.34 -3.74 -13.17
CA VAL A 64 5.78 -4.71 -12.16
C VAL A 64 5.57 -4.18 -10.74
N LEU A 65 5.96 -2.93 -10.48
CA LEU A 65 5.78 -2.29 -9.17
C LEU A 65 4.31 -2.13 -8.79
N SER A 66 3.43 -1.89 -9.77
CA SER A 66 1.98 -1.85 -9.52
C SER A 66 1.43 -3.20 -9.06
N PHE A 67 1.87 -4.30 -9.67
CA PHE A 67 1.48 -5.65 -9.25
C PHE A 67 2.00 -5.99 -7.85
N VAL A 68 3.23 -5.58 -7.55
CA VAL A 68 3.82 -5.73 -6.21
C VAL A 68 2.99 -4.95 -5.18
N ASP A 69 2.65 -3.69 -5.44
CA ASP A 69 1.82 -2.87 -4.53
C ASP A 69 0.45 -3.53 -4.28
N ILE A 70 -0.21 -4.03 -5.33
CA ILE A 70 -1.48 -4.77 -5.23
C ILE A 70 -1.34 -6.03 -4.36
N TYR A 71 -0.26 -6.79 -4.54
CA TYR A 71 -0.02 -8.01 -3.78
C TYR A 71 0.21 -7.72 -2.29
N PHE A 72 1.09 -6.78 -1.97
CA PHE A 72 1.33 -6.36 -0.58
C PHE A 72 0.07 -5.77 0.05
N ARG A 73 -0.74 -5.03 -0.72
CA ARG A 73 -2.03 -4.52 -0.25
C ARG A 73 -3.00 -5.64 0.11
N LYS A 74 -3.06 -6.71 -0.68
CA LYS A 74 -3.89 -7.87 -0.39
C LYS A 74 -3.47 -8.55 0.93
N ILE A 75 -2.16 -8.67 1.17
CA ILE A 75 -1.63 -9.20 2.43
C ILE A 75 -2.01 -8.30 3.61
N GLN A 76 -1.82 -6.98 3.46
CA GLN A 76 -2.16 -6.02 4.50
C GLN A 76 -3.64 -6.08 4.88
N LEU A 77 -4.55 -6.18 3.91
CA LEU A 77 -5.99 -6.28 4.15
C LEU A 77 -6.38 -7.55 4.92
N ARG A 78 -5.62 -8.64 4.75
CA ARG A 78 -5.80 -9.87 5.53
C ARG A 78 -5.48 -9.64 7.00
N HIS A 79 -4.31 -9.08 7.29
CA HIS A 79 -3.88 -8.75 8.65
C HIS A 79 -4.83 -7.75 9.35
N VAL A 80 -5.36 -6.78 8.60
CA VAL A 80 -6.41 -5.89 9.10
C VAL A 80 -7.68 -6.67 9.44
N GLY A 81 -8.10 -7.61 8.59
CA GLY A 81 -9.25 -8.48 8.85
C GLY A 81 -9.09 -9.29 10.14
N ASP A 82 -7.94 -9.96 10.29
CA ASP A 82 -7.60 -10.77 11.45
C ASP A 82 -7.58 -9.92 12.74
N ALA A 83 -6.96 -8.73 12.69
CA ALA A 83 -6.93 -7.78 13.82
C ALA A 83 -8.34 -7.32 14.22
N ILE A 84 -9.22 -7.05 13.25
CA ILE A 84 -10.61 -6.64 13.51
C ILE A 84 -11.42 -7.78 14.12
N GLU A 85 -11.19 -9.03 13.71
CA GLU A 85 -11.86 -10.20 14.27
C GLU A 85 -11.44 -10.44 15.72
N ILE A 86 -10.13 -10.42 16.00
CA ILE A 86 -9.60 -10.53 17.36
C ILE A 86 -10.13 -9.41 18.25
N ARG A 87 -10.15 -8.16 17.75
CA ARG A 87 -10.71 -7.02 18.50
C ARG A 87 -12.20 -7.21 18.79
N ARG A 88 -12.99 -7.70 17.82
CA ARG A 88 -14.43 -7.97 18.02
C ARG A 88 -14.65 -9.04 19.09
N TYR A 89 -13.87 -10.11 19.06
CA TYR A 89 -13.94 -11.16 20.07
C TYR A 89 -13.58 -10.63 21.47
N LEU A 90 -12.45 -9.91 21.60
CA LEU A 90 -12.04 -9.31 22.87
C LEU A 90 -13.07 -8.30 23.40
N LYS A 91 -13.71 -7.53 22.52
CA LYS A 91 -14.78 -6.60 22.86
C LYS A 91 -16.04 -7.31 23.39
N SER A 92 -16.38 -8.49 22.85
CA SER A 92 -17.54 -9.27 23.30
C SER A 92 -17.37 -9.88 24.69
N ILE A 93 -16.14 -10.00 25.20
CA ILE A 93 -15.86 -10.51 26.56
C ILE A 93 -16.28 -9.48 27.64
N GLY A 94 -16.32 -8.19 27.32
CA GLY A 94 -16.88 -7.17 28.22
C GLY A 94 -16.01 -6.79 29.43
N ASN A 95 -14.76 -7.27 29.52
CA ASN A 95 -13.86 -6.97 30.64
C ASN A 95 -13.27 -5.55 30.55
N ALA A 96 -13.51 -4.71 31.56
CA ALA A 96 -13.07 -3.30 31.60
C ALA A 96 -11.55 -3.10 31.43
N GLU A 97 -10.72 -4.01 31.97
CA GLU A 97 -9.26 -3.92 31.82
C GLU A 97 -8.82 -4.19 30.37
N ILE A 98 -9.56 -5.04 29.65
CA ILE A 98 -9.33 -5.31 28.23
C ILE A 98 -9.73 -4.07 27.41
N TRP A 99 -10.81 -3.39 27.78
CA TRP A 99 -11.26 -2.19 27.09
C TRP A 99 -10.23 -1.05 27.13
N ASP A 100 -9.59 -0.80 28.27
CA ASP A 100 -8.51 0.18 28.37
C ASP A 100 -7.32 -0.19 27.47
N LYS A 101 -6.94 -1.47 27.46
CA LYS A 101 -5.84 -1.96 26.60
C LYS A 101 -6.20 -1.91 25.10
N LEU A 102 -7.48 -2.08 24.74
CA LEU A 102 -7.96 -1.98 23.36
C LEU A 102 -8.01 -0.54 22.84
N TRP A 103 -8.28 0.45 23.70
CA TRP A 103 -8.22 1.87 23.33
C TRP A 103 -6.80 2.32 23.00
N ALA A 104 -5.79 1.81 23.72
CA ALA A 104 -4.39 2.09 23.43
C ALA A 104 -3.88 1.41 22.15
N LYS A 105 -4.59 0.35 21.68
CA LYS A 105 -4.20 -0.50 20.55
C LYS A 105 -5.28 -0.49 19.48
N GLU A 106 -5.71 0.70 19.07
CA GLU A 106 -6.61 0.80 17.94
C GLU A 106 -5.89 0.23 16.70
N PRO A 107 -6.42 -0.85 16.07
CA PRO A 107 -5.96 -1.20 14.74
C PRO A 107 -6.17 0.04 13.87
N PRO A 108 -5.29 0.38 12.92
CA PRO A 108 -5.47 1.56 12.08
C PRO A 108 -6.85 1.47 11.41
N VAL A 109 -7.85 2.13 11.98
CA VAL A 109 -9.24 2.02 11.55
C VAL A 109 -9.36 2.89 10.32
N ARG A 110 -8.96 2.32 9.18
CA ARG A 110 -9.37 2.81 7.89
C ARG A 110 -10.77 2.23 7.63
N GLY A 111 -11.80 3.04 7.88
CA GLY A 111 -13.22 2.70 7.92
C GLY A 111 -13.79 1.90 6.73
N PRO A 112 -14.99 1.32 6.89
CA PRO A 112 -15.36 0.05 6.27
C PRO A 112 -15.62 0.06 4.75
N PHE A 113 -15.86 1.20 4.11
CA PHE A 113 -16.23 1.24 2.67
C PHE A 113 -15.54 2.38 1.90
N ARG A 114 -15.56 3.60 2.47
CA ARG A 114 -14.86 4.76 1.90
C ARG A 114 -13.35 4.54 1.82
N GLN A 115 -12.73 3.89 2.80
CA GLN A 115 -11.29 3.61 2.74
C GLN A 115 -10.92 2.45 1.83
N ARG A 116 -11.76 1.43 1.63
CA ARG A 116 -11.49 0.42 0.58
C ARG A 116 -11.43 1.07 -0.82
N LEU A 117 -12.33 2.01 -1.09
CA LEU A 117 -12.36 2.83 -2.31
C LEU A 117 -11.21 3.84 -2.41
N ILE A 118 -10.89 4.56 -1.33
CA ILE A 118 -9.75 5.48 -1.30
C ILE A 118 -8.43 4.71 -1.44
N ASP A 119 -8.27 3.58 -0.76
CA ASP A 119 -7.02 2.84 -0.77
C ASP A 119 -6.79 2.06 -2.08
N HIS A 120 -7.81 1.42 -2.66
CA HIS A 120 -7.70 0.82 -3.99
C HIS A 120 -7.67 1.89 -5.09
N GLY A 121 -8.51 2.92 -4.98
CA GLY A 121 -8.58 4.02 -5.93
C GLY A 121 -7.32 4.87 -5.96
N TYR A 122 -6.65 5.05 -4.81
CA TYR A 122 -5.39 5.79 -4.73
C TYR A 122 -4.22 4.98 -5.33
N THR A 123 -4.11 3.68 -5.02
CA THR A 123 -3.11 2.81 -5.67
C THR A 123 -3.33 2.78 -7.19
N ILE A 124 -4.55 2.47 -7.65
CA ILE A 124 -4.86 2.45 -9.08
C ILE A 124 -4.68 3.84 -9.70
N GLY A 125 -5.01 4.91 -8.97
CA GLY A 125 -4.86 6.28 -9.40
C GLY A 125 -3.40 6.67 -9.65
N VAL A 126 -2.50 6.42 -8.69
CA VAL A 126 -1.08 6.78 -8.83
C VAL A 126 -0.43 6.02 -9.98
N TYR A 127 -0.53 4.68 -9.98
CA TYR A 127 0.08 3.88 -11.06
C TYR A 127 -0.61 4.10 -12.40
N GLY A 128 -1.93 4.29 -12.41
CA GLY A 128 -2.70 4.60 -13.61
C GLY A 128 -2.27 5.92 -14.24
N ILE A 129 -2.13 6.99 -13.44
CA ILE A 129 -1.64 8.29 -13.91
C ILE A 129 -0.20 8.18 -14.44
N LEU A 130 0.69 7.48 -13.71
CA LEU A 130 2.08 7.30 -14.15
C LEU A 130 2.17 6.53 -15.47
N LEU A 131 1.44 5.41 -15.61
CA LEU A 131 1.39 4.64 -16.84
C LEU A 131 0.81 5.46 -18.00
N LEU A 132 -0.28 6.19 -17.76
CA LEU A 132 -0.93 7.00 -18.79
C LEU A 132 0.00 8.12 -19.26
N THR A 133 0.73 8.75 -18.33
CA THR A 133 1.76 9.75 -18.64
C THR A 133 2.88 9.16 -19.49
N LEU A 134 3.41 7.99 -19.11
CA LEU A 134 4.46 7.30 -19.87
C LEU A 134 3.99 6.90 -21.28
N ILE A 135 2.76 6.40 -21.41
CA ILE A 135 2.16 6.03 -22.70
C ILE A 135 1.99 7.26 -23.59
N ILE A 136 1.51 8.38 -23.05
CA ILE A 136 1.40 9.63 -23.83
C ILE A 136 2.79 10.07 -24.31
N ILE A 137 3.80 10.05 -23.45
CA ILE A 137 5.15 10.46 -23.82
C ILE A 137 5.71 9.55 -24.92
N TRP A 138 5.46 8.24 -24.83
CA TRP A 138 5.86 7.26 -25.84
C TRP A 138 5.16 7.49 -27.19
N LEU A 139 3.86 7.79 -27.19
CA LEU A 139 3.12 8.09 -28.41
C LEU A 139 3.57 9.39 -29.09
N VAL A 140 4.04 10.38 -28.31
CA VAL A 140 4.53 11.67 -28.81
C VAL A 140 6.01 11.60 -29.23
N ASN A 141 6.80 10.72 -28.62
CA ASN A 141 8.22 10.52 -28.90
C ASN A 141 8.50 9.02 -29.16
N PRO A 142 8.06 8.48 -30.30
CA PRO A 142 8.24 7.07 -30.63
C PRO A 142 9.70 6.66 -30.80
#